data_AF-E2BB62-F1
#
_entry.id   AF-E2BB62-F1
#
_cell.length_a   1.000
_cell.length_b   1.000
_cell.length_c   1.000
_cell.angle_alpha   90.00
_cell.angle_beta   90.00
_cell.angle_gamma   90.00
#
_symmetry.space_group_name_H-M   'P 1'
#
loop_
_entity.id
_entity.type
_entity.pdbx_description
1 polymer ?
#
loop_
_entity_poly.entity_id
_entity_poly.type
_entity_poly.pdbx_seq_one_letter_code
_entity_poly.pdbx_strand_id
1 'polypeptide(L)'
;MATDKVHIRHCILYEFQQGKNAARACESICSFLGEGVVSYDVCAFWFKRFKSGNFSLIDKQRPGGPPKCDNDDLEQLLAENSQTQKELAEQLGVTQQTISKRLHEMGKIQKEGKWIPHELTETNKNQRVAACLSLLNKQRRKSFLWKII
;
A
#
# COMPACT_ATOMS: atom_id res chain seq x y z
N MET A 1 -33.29 7.53 6.54
CA MET A 1 -32.62 7.70 5.24
C MET A 1 -31.25 8.30 5.50
N ALA A 2 -30.16 7.56 5.31
CA ALA A 2 -28.82 8.12 5.48
C ALA A 2 -28.53 9.04 4.30
N THR A 3 -28.71 10.34 4.47
CA THR A 3 -28.34 11.35 3.47
C THR A 3 -26.85 11.26 3.23
N ASP A 4 -26.45 11.06 1.97
CA ASP A 4 -25.04 11.00 1.59
C ASP A 4 -24.35 12.31 1.99
N LYS A 5 -23.25 12.22 2.76
CA LYS A 5 -22.49 13.39 3.21
C LYS A 5 -22.04 14.25 2.04
N VAL A 6 -21.75 13.64 0.89
CA VAL A 6 -21.36 14.38 -0.33
C VAL A 6 -22.53 15.19 -0.87
N HIS A 7 -23.74 14.66 -0.83
CA HIS A 7 -24.94 15.38 -1.25
C HIS A 7 -25.16 16.64 -0.41
N ILE A 8 -25.09 16.53 0.91
CA ILE A 8 -25.24 17.71 1.81
C ILE A 8 -24.16 18.75 1.50
N ARG A 9 -22.90 18.32 1.31
CA ARG A 9 -21.79 19.24 0.96
C ARG A 9 -22.01 19.94 -0.38
N HIS A 10 -22.62 19.25 -1.34
CA HIS A 10 -22.99 19.83 -2.62
C HIS A 10 -24.07 20.91 -2.47
N CYS A 11 -25.10 20.66 -1.64
CA CYS A 11 -26.11 21.68 -1.32
C CYS A 11 -25.48 22.92 -0.66
N ILE A 12 -24.54 22.72 0.28
CA ILE A 12 -23.81 23.83 0.91
C ILE A 12 -23.01 24.63 -0.14
N LEU A 13 -22.35 23.93 -1.08
CA LEU A 13 -21.61 24.58 -2.16
C LEU A 13 -22.54 25.39 -3.09
N TYR A 14 -23.70 24.85 -3.43
CA TYR A 14 -24.71 25.54 -4.24
C TYR A 14 -25.19 26.82 -3.54
N GLU A 15 -25.46 26.77 -2.24
CA GLU A 15 -25.85 27.96 -1.47
C GLU A 15 -24.72 29.00 -1.35
N PHE A 16 -23.47 28.55 -1.27
CA PHE A 16 -22.30 29.43 -1.30
C PHE A 16 -22.16 30.16 -2.66
N GLN A 17 -22.38 29.45 -3.77
CA GLN A 17 -22.29 30.03 -5.12
C GLN A 17 -23.41 31.03 -5.42
N GLN A 18 -24.57 30.89 -4.78
CA GLN A 18 -25.63 31.89 -4.81
C GLN A 18 -25.32 33.16 -3.99
N GLY A 19 -24.17 33.21 -3.29
CA GLY A 19 -23.76 34.36 -2.49
C GLY A 19 -24.47 34.45 -1.13
N LYS A 20 -25.14 33.39 -0.67
CA LYS A 20 -25.72 33.36 0.68
C LYS A 20 -24.61 33.30 1.74
N ASN A 21 -24.95 33.59 2.99
CA ASN A 21 -24.07 33.35 4.13
C ASN A 21 -24.36 31.97 4.76
N ALA A 22 -23.46 31.49 5.61
CA ALA A 22 -23.52 30.14 6.18
C ALA A 22 -24.80 29.90 7.03
N ALA A 23 -25.29 30.91 7.75
CA ALA A 23 -26.50 30.81 8.56
C ALA A 23 -27.74 30.59 7.68
N ARG A 24 -27.94 31.44 6.67
CA ARG A 24 -29.07 31.31 5.73
C ARG A 24 -28.99 30.05 4.89
N ALA A 25 -27.79 29.62 4.52
CA ALA A 25 -27.60 28.35 3.84
C ALA A 25 -28.01 27.16 4.74
N CYS A 26 -27.62 27.18 6.02
CA CYS A 26 -28.01 26.17 7.00
C CYS A 26 -29.54 26.09 7.17
N GLU A 27 -30.20 27.23 7.35
CA GLU A 27 -31.66 27.31 7.46
C GLU A 27 -32.38 26.81 6.20
N SER A 28 -31.92 27.25 5.01
CA SER A 28 -32.46 26.82 3.71
C SER A 28 -32.35 25.31 3.51
N ILE A 29 -31.17 24.75 3.82
CA ILE A 29 -30.90 23.32 3.69
C ILE A 29 -31.75 22.51 4.69
N CYS A 30 -31.84 22.94 5.95
CA CYS A 30 -32.67 22.27 6.95
C CYS A 30 -34.17 22.39 6.62
N SER A 31 -34.62 23.52 6.08
CA SER A 31 -36.01 23.69 5.65
C SER A 31 -36.39 22.78 4.48
N PHE A 32 -35.46 22.51 3.56
CA PHE A 32 -35.74 21.70 2.37
C PHE A 32 -35.49 20.20 2.58
N LEU A 33 -34.38 19.83 3.22
CA LEU A 33 -33.96 18.43 3.39
C LEU A 33 -34.43 17.80 4.70
N GLY A 34 -34.87 18.62 5.67
CA GLY A 34 -35.31 18.17 7.00
C GLY A 34 -34.55 18.87 8.12
N GLU A 35 -35.25 19.06 9.24
CA GLU A 35 -34.70 19.73 10.41
C GLU A 35 -33.50 18.96 10.98
N GLY A 36 -32.41 19.67 11.28
CA GLY A 36 -31.20 19.08 11.85
C GLY A 36 -30.31 18.31 10.87
N VAL A 37 -30.57 18.36 9.55
CA VAL A 37 -29.72 17.68 8.54
C VAL A 37 -28.29 18.22 8.52
N VAL A 38 -28.11 19.51 8.80
CA VAL A 38 -26.78 20.14 8.92
C VAL A 38 -26.78 21.11 10.11
N SER A 39 -25.69 21.11 10.88
CA SER A 39 -25.49 22.12 11.92
C SER A 39 -24.82 23.38 11.35
N TYR A 40 -25.01 24.50 12.04
CA TYR A 40 -24.33 25.75 11.69
C TYR A 40 -22.81 25.56 11.60
N ASP A 41 -22.19 24.83 12.53
CA ASP A 41 -20.74 24.62 12.55
C ASP A 41 -20.24 23.89 11.31
N VAL A 42 -20.99 22.89 10.83
CA VAL A 42 -20.66 22.18 9.59
C VAL A 42 -20.77 23.12 8.40
N CYS A 43 -21.85 23.88 8.29
CA CYS A 43 -22.01 24.90 7.24
C CYS A 43 -20.87 25.92 7.27
N ALA A 44 -20.56 26.49 8.43
CA ALA A 44 -19.51 27.49 8.60
C ALA A 44 -18.12 26.93 8.23
N PHE A 45 -17.82 25.69 8.62
CA PHE A 45 -16.58 24.99 8.24
C PHE A 45 -16.43 24.88 6.72
N TRP A 46 -17.48 24.41 6.02
CA TRP A 46 -17.47 24.26 4.57
C TRP A 46 -17.39 25.61 3.85
N PHE A 47 -18.12 26.62 4.33
CA PHE A 47 -18.03 27.98 3.81
C PHE A 47 -16.62 28.56 3.95
N LYS A 48 -15.95 28.36 5.09
CA LYS A 48 -14.55 28.77 5.27
C LYS A 48 -13.63 28.10 4.26
N ARG A 49 -13.84 26.81 4.00
CA ARG A 49 -13.09 26.04 3.00
C ARG A 49 -13.34 26.51 1.56
N PHE A 50 -14.57 26.85 1.20
CA PHE A 50 -14.90 27.40 -0.11
C PHE A 50 -14.33 28.81 -0.31
N LYS A 51 -14.35 29.64 0.74
CA LYS A 51 -13.69 30.96 0.73
C LYS A 51 -12.18 30.87 0.51
N SER A 52 -11.53 29.78 0.92
CA SER A 52 -10.12 29.54 0.63
C SER A 52 -9.86 28.96 -0.78
N GLY A 53 -10.87 28.95 -1.66
CA GLY A 53 -10.78 28.42 -3.02
C GLY A 53 -10.81 26.88 -3.12
N ASN A 54 -11.06 26.17 -2.02
CA ASN A 54 -11.08 24.70 -2.03
C ASN A 54 -12.52 24.18 -2.15
N PHE A 55 -12.92 23.81 -3.35
CA PHE A 55 -14.26 23.30 -3.66
C PHE A 55 -14.37 21.76 -3.62
N SER A 56 -13.35 21.06 -3.14
CA SER A 56 -13.39 19.59 -3.04
C SER A 56 -14.37 19.15 -1.95
N LEU A 57 -15.41 18.41 -2.35
CA LEU A 57 -16.46 17.86 -1.46
C LEU A 57 -16.03 16.57 -0.75
N ILE A 58 -14.86 16.06 -1.09
CA ILE A 58 -14.31 14.83 -0.52
C ILE A 58 -13.51 15.20 0.74
N ASP A 59 -13.63 14.34 1.75
CA ASP A 59 -12.78 14.46 2.93
C ASP A 59 -11.32 14.26 2.51
N LYS A 60 -10.42 15.06 3.09
CA LYS A 60 -9.00 14.79 2.92
C LYS A 60 -8.72 13.40 3.49
N GLN A 61 -7.81 12.66 2.87
CA GLN A 61 -7.28 11.46 3.51
C GLN A 61 -6.81 11.86 4.91
N ARG A 62 -7.38 11.20 5.91
CA ARG A 62 -6.94 11.41 7.28
C ARG A 62 -5.54 10.81 7.38
N PRO A 63 -4.56 11.55 7.91
CA PRO A 63 -3.30 10.92 8.29
C PRO A 63 -3.66 9.78 9.24
N GLY A 64 -3.25 8.57 8.87
CA GLY A 64 -3.43 7.40 9.72
C GLY A 64 -2.66 7.57 11.03
N GLY A 65 -2.96 6.70 11.99
CA GLY A 65 -2.05 6.53 13.12
C GLY A 65 -0.67 6.04 12.65
N PRO A 66 0.39 6.28 13.42
CA PRO A 66 1.72 5.77 13.09
C PRO A 66 1.67 4.25 12.95
N PRO A 67 2.42 3.66 11.99
CA PRO A 67 2.50 2.22 11.85
C PRO A 67 3.04 1.61 13.15
N LYS A 68 2.46 0.48 13.57
CA LYS A 68 2.85 -0.22 14.80
C LYS A 68 4.20 -0.95 14.68
N CYS A 69 4.72 -1.07 13.47
CA CYS A 69 5.95 -1.78 13.14
C CYS A 69 6.67 -0.97 12.07
N ASP A 70 7.97 -0.74 12.25
CA ASP A 70 8.80 -0.14 11.21
C ASP A 70 8.99 -1.13 10.05
N ASN A 71 9.09 -0.61 8.83
CA ASN A 71 9.44 -1.42 7.67
C ASN A 71 10.89 -1.87 7.74
N ASP A 72 11.79 -0.98 8.15
CA ASP A 72 13.23 -1.23 8.08
C ASP A 72 13.63 -2.39 9.01
N ASP A 73 13.10 -2.39 10.23
CA ASP A 73 13.29 -3.48 11.20
C ASP A 73 12.76 -4.82 10.66
N LEU A 74 11.57 -4.81 10.02
CA LEU A 74 10.98 -6.01 9.45
C LEU A 74 11.76 -6.52 8.23
N GLU A 75 12.30 -5.62 7.39
CA GLU A 75 13.15 -6.01 6.26
C GLU A 75 14.48 -6.60 6.70
N GLN A 76 15.09 -6.06 7.74
CA GLN A 76 16.32 -6.60 8.31
C GLN A 76 16.11 -8.04 8.80
N LEU A 77 15.05 -8.29 9.57
CA LEU A 77 14.73 -9.64 10.07
C LEU A 77 14.47 -10.64 8.93
N LEU A 78 13.77 -10.21 7.88
CA LEU A 78 13.51 -11.05 6.70
C LEU A 78 14.78 -11.37 5.89
N ALA A 79 15.80 -10.51 5.94
CA ALA A 79 17.06 -10.73 5.22
C ALA A 79 17.97 -11.73 5.95
N GLU A 80 17.88 -11.78 7.28
CA GLU A 80 18.72 -12.64 8.11
C GLU A 80 18.32 -14.11 8.03
N ASN A 81 17.02 -14.45 8.11
CA ASN A 81 16.56 -15.84 8.16
C ASN A 81 15.15 -16.06 7.56
N SER A 82 14.90 -17.29 7.11
CA SER A 82 13.53 -17.76 6.82
C SER A 82 12.77 -18.00 8.12
N GLN A 83 11.91 -17.08 8.52
CA GLN A 83 11.14 -17.13 9.76
C GLN A 83 9.63 -17.19 9.54
N THR A 84 8.90 -17.67 10.54
CA THR A 84 7.43 -17.60 10.54
C THR A 84 6.93 -16.23 10.97
N GLN A 85 5.72 -15.84 10.56
CA GLN A 85 5.10 -14.59 10.99
C GLN A 85 4.93 -14.48 12.51
N LYS A 86 4.82 -15.62 13.22
CA LYS A 86 4.68 -15.65 14.67
C LYS A 86 6.00 -15.31 15.36
N GLU A 87 7.11 -15.85 14.88
CA GLU A 87 8.46 -15.52 15.38
C GLU A 87 8.77 -14.04 15.16
N LEU A 88 8.47 -13.52 13.96
CA LEU A 88 8.63 -12.09 13.66
C LEU A 88 7.79 -11.21 14.61
N ALA A 89 6.57 -11.64 14.92
CA ALA A 89 5.68 -10.94 15.83
C ALA A 89 6.23 -10.91 17.27
N GLU A 90 6.77 -12.04 17.74
CA GLU A 90 7.41 -12.14 19.05
C GLU A 90 8.67 -11.26 19.15
N GLN A 91 9.51 -11.26 18.11
CA GLN A 91 10.73 -10.43 18.05
C GLN A 91 10.43 -8.93 18.03
N LEU A 92 9.40 -8.52 17.29
CA LEU A 92 9.01 -7.12 17.15
C LEU A 92 8.01 -6.65 18.23
N GLY A 93 7.60 -7.53 19.14
CA GLY A 93 6.63 -7.21 20.20
C GLY A 93 5.24 -6.80 19.68
N VAL A 94 4.88 -7.24 18.48
CA VAL A 94 3.59 -6.93 17.83
C VAL A 94 2.74 -8.18 17.68
N THR A 95 1.49 -8.01 17.25
CA THR A 95 0.64 -9.17 16.93
C THR A 95 0.98 -9.74 15.56
N GLN A 96 0.80 -11.05 15.39
CA GLN A 96 0.97 -11.73 14.10
C GLN A 96 0.11 -11.11 12.98
N GLN A 97 -1.09 -10.61 13.31
CA GLN A 97 -1.94 -9.89 12.35
C GLN A 97 -1.30 -8.59 11.84
N THR A 98 -0.56 -7.89 12.71
CA THR A 98 0.19 -6.67 12.34
C THR A 98 1.28 -7.01 11.33
N ILE A 99 2.04 -8.09 11.57
CA ILE A 99 3.05 -8.60 10.63
C ILE A 99 2.42 -9.00 9.30
N SER A 100 1.34 -9.79 9.32
CA SER A 100 0.65 -10.23 8.10
C SER A 100 0.18 -9.05 7.24
N LYS A 101 -0.48 -8.06 7.85
CA LYS A 101 -0.90 -6.84 7.16
C LYS A 101 0.29 -6.08 6.59
N ARG A 102 1.39 -5.97 7.35
CA ARG A 102 2.58 -5.23 6.93
C ARG A 102 3.30 -5.88 5.77
N LEU A 103 3.50 -7.20 5.82
CA LEU A 103 4.08 -7.98 4.72
C LEU A 103 3.26 -7.80 3.43
N HIS A 104 1.93 -7.77 3.54
CA HIS A 104 1.05 -7.51 2.41
C HIS A 104 1.20 -6.09 1.86
N GLU A 105 1.22 -5.06 2.73
CA GLU A 105 1.46 -3.66 2.33
C GLU A 105 2.82 -3.47 1.63
N MET A 106 3.83 -4.25 2.02
CA MET A 106 5.17 -4.25 1.42
C MET A 106 5.26 -5.11 0.14
N GLY A 107 4.19 -5.82 -0.24
CA GLY A 107 4.18 -6.71 -1.40
C GLY A 107 5.03 -7.98 -1.23
N LYS A 108 5.38 -8.38 0.00
CA LYS A 108 6.10 -9.64 0.26
C LYS A 108 5.12 -10.81 0.12
N ILE A 109 5.61 -11.92 -0.45
CA ILE A 109 4.84 -13.17 -0.60
C ILE A 109 5.67 -14.34 -0.10
N GLN A 110 4.98 -15.33 0.50
CA GLN A 110 5.61 -16.59 0.86
C GLN A 110 5.84 -17.42 -0.40
N LYS A 111 7.07 -17.90 -0.58
CA LYS A 111 7.43 -18.84 -1.64
C LYS A 111 8.09 -20.05 -0.99
N GLU A 112 7.67 -21.22 -1.45
CA GLU A 112 8.30 -22.47 -1.03
C GLU A 112 9.71 -22.58 -1.59
N GLY A 113 10.58 -23.25 -0.82
CA GLY A 113 11.95 -23.55 -1.25
C GLY A 113 11.97 -24.45 -2.49
N LYS A 114 13.05 -24.35 -3.27
CA LYS A 114 13.26 -25.28 -4.40
C LYS A 114 13.87 -26.58 -3.89
N TRP A 115 13.31 -27.70 -4.32
CA TRP A 115 13.90 -29.00 -4.02
C TRP A 115 15.23 -29.17 -4.77
N ILE A 116 16.27 -29.57 -4.04
CA ILE A 116 17.60 -29.84 -4.59
C ILE A 116 17.87 -31.34 -4.39
N PRO A 117 18.25 -32.11 -5.44
CA PRO A 117 18.32 -33.57 -5.37
C PRO A 117 19.28 -34.15 -4.33
N HIS A 118 20.38 -33.47 -4.07
CA HIS A 118 21.37 -33.87 -3.07
C HIS A 118 22.22 -32.67 -2.67
N GLU A 119 22.78 -32.74 -1.48
CA GLU A 119 23.73 -31.77 -0.99
C GLU A 119 25.08 -31.96 -1.70
N LEU A 120 25.59 -30.90 -2.33
CA LEU A 120 26.86 -30.93 -3.04
C LEU A 120 28.00 -30.55 -2.09
N THR A 121 29.02 -31.40 -2.00
CA THR A 121 30.30 -31.03 -1.39
C THR A 121 31.00 -29.95 -2.22
N GLU A 122 31.94 -29.24 -1.59
CA GLU A 122 32.68 -28.17 -2.28
C GLU A 122 33.48 -28.71 -3.48
N THR A 123 34.05 -29.91 -3.35
CA THR A 123 34.70 -30.62 -4.46
C THR A 123 33.73 -30.89 -5.60
N ASN A 124 32.51 -31.35 -5.31
CA ASN A 124 31.50 -31.62 -6.34
C ASN A 124 31.09 -30.33 -7.06
N LYS A 125 30.93 -29.22 -6.33
CA LYS A 125 30.64 -27.90 -6.94
C LYS A 125 31.75 -27.48 -7.89
N ASN A 126 33.01 -27.56 -7.45
CA ASN A 126 34.17 -27.18 -8.26
C ASN A 126 34.30 -28.02 -9.53
N GLN A 127 34.12 -29.34 -9.42
CA GLN A 127 34.13 -30.23 -10.57
C GLN A 127 33.03 -29.90 -11.58
N ARG A 128 31.80 -29.63 -11.09
CA ARG A 128 30.67 -29.22 -11.93
C ARG A 128 30.95 -27.91 -12.66
N VAL A 129 31.45 -26.90 -11.97
CA VAL A 129 31.81 -25.61 -12.57
C VAL A 129 32.89 -25.78 -13.65
N ALA A 130 33.96 -26.53 -13.35
CA ALA A 130 35.04 -26.80 -14.30
C ALA A 130 34.55 -27.53 -15.55
N ALA A 131 33.70 -28.56 -15.38
CA ALA A 131 33.11 -29.29 -16.49
C ALA A 131 32.24 -28.38 -17.37
N CYS A 132 31.36 -27.57 -16.77
CA CYS A 132 30.51 -26.63 -17.49
C CYS A 132 31.33 -25.58 -18.26
N LEU A 133 32.36 -25.01 -17.65
CA LEU A 133 33.23 -24.03 -18.32
C LEU A 133 33.99 -24.67 -19.50
N SER A 134 34.49 -25.89 -19.33
CA SER A 134 35.16 -26.63 -20.42
C SER A 134 34.22 -26.88 -21.60
N LEU A 135 32.99 -27.31 -21.33
CA LEU A 135 31.97 -27.53 -22.37
C LEU A 135 31.56 -26.23 -23.06
N LEU A 136 31.35 -25.14 -22.30
CA LEU A 136 31.01 -23.83 -22.85
C LEU A 136 32.13 -23.29 -23.76
N ASN A 137 33.39 -23.39 -23.31
CA ASN A 137 34.54 -22.97 -24.10
C ASN A 137 34.70 -23.81 -25.36
N LYS A 138 34.46 -25.13 -25.26
CA LYS A 138 34.38 -25.99 -26.44
C LYS A 138 33.29 -25.48 -27.37
N GLN A 139 32.04 -25.30 -26.94
CA GLN A 139 30.95 -24.78 -27.79
C GLN A 139 31.31 -23.48 -28.50
N ARG A 140 31.93 -22.51 -27.79
CA ARG A 140 32.37 -21.24 -28.37
C ARG A 140 33.45 -21.40 -29.45
N ARG A 141 34.42 -22.29 -29.22
CA ARG A 141 35.44 -22.66 -30.24
C ARG A 141 34.83 -23.50 -31.35
N LYS A 142 33.76 -24.22 -31.03
CA LYS A 142 33.01 -25.13 -31.87
C LYS A 142 31.95 -24.43 -32.72
N SER A 143 32.24 -23.19 -33.08
CA SER A 143 31.83 -22.58 -34.35
C SER A 143 32.44 -23.34 -35.57
N PHE A 144 32.75 -24.63 -35.45
CA PHE A 144 33.29 -25.43 -36.54
C PHE A 144 32.16 -26.04 -37.39
N LEU A 145 30.89 -26.02 -36.94
CA LEU A 145 29.79 -26.59 -37.73
C LEU A 145 29.49 -25.81 -39.02
N TRP A 146 30.11 -24.65 -39.24
CA TRP A 146 30.14 -23.96 -40.54
C TRP A 146 31.23 -24.49 -41.49
N LYS A 147 32.10 -25.41 -41.03
CA LYS A 147 33.13 -26.06 -41.86
C LYS A 147 32.72 -27.42 -42.43
N ILE A 148 31.51 -27.90 -42.13
CA ILE A 148 30.96 -29.10 -42.77
C ILE A 148 29.95 -28.60 -43.81
N ILE A 149 30.49 -28.14 -44.94
CA ILE A 149 29.84 -28.18 -46.26
C ILE A 149 30.00 -29.61 -46.77
#